data_AF-A0A7Y1LZX7-F1
#
_entry.id   AF-A0A7Y1LZX7-F1
#
_cell.length_a   1.000
_cell.length_b   1.000
_cell.length_c   1.000
_cell.angle_alpha   90.00
_cell.angle_beta   90.00
_cell.angle_gamma   90.00
#
_symmetry.space_group_name_H-M   'P 1'
#
loop_
_entity.id
_entity.type
_entity.pdbx_description
1 polymer ?
#
loop_
_entity_poly.entity_id
_entity_poly.type
_entity_poly.pdbx_seq_one_letter_code
_entity_poly.pdbx_strand_id
1 'polypeptide(L)'
;MIIMAFLILSLLGLLFAYCLKVIFSGKGLGYTKIYISLAVNIFFMMTHMEIAQLDKYLYFGTHPEVIENYPIIGWIALAFFILHALALPVKRDLNWWWKR
;
A
#
# COMPACT_ATOMS: atom_id res chain seq x y z
N MET A 1 3.22 -2.74 -20.46
CA MET A 1 1.93 -2.17 -20.01
C MET A 1 1.62 -2.53 -18.57
N ILE A 2 1.73 -3.81 -18.18
CA ILE A 2 1.50 -4.31 -16.81
C ILE A 2 2.41 -3.61 -15.78
N ILE A 3 3.71 -3.48 -16.05
CA ILE A 3 4.65 -2.79 -15.15
C ILE A 3 4.20 -1.35 -14.84
N MET A 4 3.82 -0.57 -15.87
CA MET A 4 3.36 0.81 -15.67
C MET A 4 2.05 0.87 -14.88
N ALA A 5 1.11 -0.03 -15.19
CA ALA A 5 -0.14 -0.14 -14.44
C ALA A 5 0.14 -0.50 -12.97
N PHE A 6 1.04 -1.45 -12.70
CA PHE A 6 1.51 -1.79 -11.36
C PHE A 6 2.07 -0.57 -10.63
N LEU A 7 2.99 0.18 -11.23
CA LEU A 7 3.61 1.34 -10.59
C LEU A 7 2.59 2.43 -10.25
N ILE A 8 1.69 2.74 -11.20
CA ILE A 8 0.65 3.76 -10.99
C ILE A 8 -0.33 3.33 -9.90
N LEU A 9 -0.85 2.10 -9.98
CA LEU A 9 -1.81 1.58 -9.01
C LEU A 9 -1.20 1.44 -7.61
N SER A 10 0.07 1.01 -7.52
CA SER A 10 0.78 0.91 -6.24
C SER A 10 0.96 2.28 -5.60
N LEU A 11 1.34 3.29 -6.40
CA LEU A 11 1.47 4.66 -5.90
C LEU A 11 0.11 5.22 -5.44
N LEU A 12 -0.96 5.02 -6.20
CA LEU A 12 -2.31 5.45 -5.83
C LEU A 12 -2.81 4.73 -4.56
N GLY A 13 -2.59 3.43 -4.45
CA GLY A 13 -2.94 2.64 -3.26
C GLY A 13 -2.18 3.11 -2.02
N LEU A 14 -0.90 3.42 -2.17
CA LEU A 14 -0.08 3.96 -1.09
C LEU A 14 -0.53 5.36 -0.67
N LEU A 15 -0.78 6.25 -1.64
CA LEU A 15 -1.30 7.59 -1.36
C LEU A 15 -2.63 7.50 -0.61
N PHE A 16 -3.54 6.64 -1.06
CA PHE A 16 -4.82 6.40 -0.38
C PHE A 16 -4.62 5.91 1.07
N ALA A 17 -3.73 4.94 1.31
CA ALA A 17 -3.42 4.46 2.65
C ALA A 17 -2.84 5.55 3.56
N TYR A 18 -1.96 6.40 3.03
CA TYR A 18 -1.40 7.54 3.77
C TYR A 18 -2.42 8.67 4.00
N CYS A 19 -3.34 8.91 3.07
CA CYS A 19 -4.48 9.80 3.31
C CYS A 19 -5.33 9.29 4.47
N LEU A 20 -5.67 7.99 4.50
CA LEU A 20 -6.38 7.38 5.63
C LEU A 20 -5.60 7.51 6.94
N LYS A 21 -4.28 7.27 6.91
CA LYS A 21 -3.40 7.48 8.07
C LYS A 21 -3.54 8.90 8.61
N VAL A 22 -3.51 9.92 7.75
CA VAL A 22 -3.63 11.33 8.16
C VAL A 22 -5.02 11.64 8.70
N ILE A 23 -6.08 11.18 8.03
CA ILE A 23 -7.48 11.44 8.41
C ILE A 23 -7.82 10.78 9.76
N PHE A 24 -7.32 9.57 9.99
CA PHE A 24 -7.65 8.80 11.20
C PHE A 24 -6.74 9.08 12.39
N SER A 25 -5.51 9.56 12.18
CA SER A 25 -4.58 9.90 13.25
C SER A 25 -5.07 11.08 14.09
N GLY A 26 -4.74 11.06 15.37
CA GLY A 26 -5.02 12.14 16.30
C GLY A 26 -5.55 11.67 17.66
N LYS A 27 -5.94 12.62 18.51
CA LYS A 27 -6.42 12.33 19.88
C LYS A 27 -7.66 11.43 19.91
N GLY A 28 -8.50 11.51 18.88
CA GLY A 28 -9.71 10.70 18.70
C GLY A 28 -9.50 9.38 17.92
N LEU A 29 -8.28 8.82 17.94
CA LEU A 29 -8.01 7.51 17.34
C LEU A 29 -8.63 6.40 18.21
N GLY A 30 -9.70 5.80 17.69
CA GLY A 30 -10.38 4.65 18.29
C GLY A 30 -10.19 3.36 17.47
N TYR A 31 -10.61 2.23 18.03
CA TYR A 31 -10.43 0.90 17.45
C TYR A 31 -11.01 0.76 16.04
N THR A 32 -12.20 1.33 15.76
CA THR A 32 -12.83 1.27 14.44
C THR A 32 -11.93 1.84 13.35
N LYS A 33 -11.30 2.99 13.60
CA LYS A 33 -10.40 3.64 12.64
C LYS A 33 -9.13 2.81 12.41
N ILE A 34 -8.62 2.18 13.47
CA ILE A 34 -7.47 1.27 13.38
C ILE A 34 -7.83 0.06 12.51
N TYR A 35 -8.96 -0.60 12.78
CA TYR A 35 -9.37 -1.79 12.02
C TYR A 35 -9.63 -1.48 10.54
N ILE A 36 -10.26 -0.34 10.23
CA ILE A 36 -10.45 0.08 8.83
C ILE A 36 -9.10 0.30 8.14
N SER A 37 -8.17 1.04 8.78
CA SER A 37 -6.85 1.27 8.19
C SER A 37 -6.04 -0.02 8.05
N LEU A 38 -6.14 -0.93 9.03
CA LEU A 38 -5.50 -2.22 8.99
C LEU A 38 -6.03 -3.07 7.83
N ALA A 39 -7.35 -3.15 7.66
CA ALA A 39 -7.96 -3.91 6.56
C ALA A 39 -7.50 -3.41 5.18
N VAL A 40 -7.47 -2.09 4.99
CA VAL A 40 -6.98 -1.48 3.74
C VAL A 40 -5.51 -1.80 3.51
N ASN A 41 -4.65 -1.66 4.52
CA ASN A 41 -3.23 -1.94 4.37
C ASN A 41 -2.94 -3.43 4.14
N ILE A 42 -3.62 -4.34 4.85
CA ILE A 42 -3.50 -5.78 4.63
C ILE A 42 -3.87 -6.14 3.19
N PHE A 43 -4.95 -5.58 2.65
CA PHE A 43 -5.35 -5.82 1.26
C PHE A 43 -4.24 -5.47 0.25
N PHE A 44 -3.64 -4.29 0.38
CA PHE A 44 -2.54 -3.89 -0.50
C PHE A 44 -1.27 -4.71 -0.24
N MET A 45 -0.94 -4.99 1.02
CA MET A 45 0.19 -5.85 1.39
C MET A 45 0.07 -7.24 0.74
N MET A 46 -1.10 -7.88 0.84
CA MET A 46 -1.35 -9.17 0.20
C MET A 46 -1.16 -9.08 -1.32
N THR A 47 -1.67 -8.02 -1.95
CA THR A 47 -1.50 -7.78 -3.38
C THR A 47 -0.03 -7.66 -3.77
N HIS A 48 0.78 -6.91 -3.01
CA HIS A 48 2.21 -6.79 -3.26
C HIS A 48 2.99 -8.07 -2.99
N MET A 49 2.56 -8.86 -2.01
CA MET A 49 3.17 -10.16 -1.72
C MET A 49 2.91 -11.16 -2.86
N GLU A 50 1.69 -11.20 -3.41
CA GLU A 50 1.37 -12.03 -4.57
C GLU A 50 2.22 -11.67 -5.79
N ILE A 51 2.49 -10.38 -6.03
CA ILE A 51 3.41 -9.95 -7.09
C ILE A 51 4.83 -10.44 -6.78
N ALA A 52 5.35 -10.15 -5.59
CA ALA A 52 6.75 -10.46 -5.25
C ALA A 52 7.06 -11.97 -5.24
N GLN A 53 6.08 -12.82 -4.89
CA GLN A 53 6.28 -14.26 -4.77
C GLN A 53 5.84 -15.07 -5.99
N LEU A 54 4.74 -14.65 -6.64
CA LEU A 54 4.05 -15.46 -7.65
C LEU A 54 3.96 -14.75 -9.01
N ASP A 55 4.52 -13.55 -9.12
CA ASP A 55 4.37 -12.66 -10.28
C ASP A 55 2.90 -12.49 -10.70
N LYS A 56 2.01 -12.40 -9.69
CA LYS A 56 0.57 -12.35 -9.87
C LYS A 56 0.04 -10.96 -9.55
N TYR A 57 -0.54 -10.34 -10.57
CA TYR A 57 -1.10 -9.00 -10.54
C TYR A 57 -2.62 -9.04 -10.40
N LEU A 58 -3.17 -8.24 -9.48
CA LEU A 58 -4.60 -8.26 -9.09
C LEU A 58 -5.59 -8.23 -10.27
N TYR A 59 -5.30 -7.45 -11.32
CA TYR A 59 -6.19 -7.28 -12.49
C TYR A 59 -5.66 -7.92 -13.77
N PHE A 60 -4.43 -8.43 -13.77
CA PHE A 60 -3.77 -8.96 -14.96
C PHE A 60 -3.47 -10.46 -14.85
N GLY A 61 -3.59 -11.06 -13.68
CA GLY A 61 -3.27 -12.47 -13.47
C GLY A 61 -1.77 -12.71 -13.32
N THR A 62 -1.34 -13.93 -13.61
CA THR A 62 0.04 -14.39 -13.42
C THR A 62 0.87 -14.16 -14.68
N HIS A 63 2.04 -13.53 -14.52
CA HIS A 63 2.94 -13.12 -15.58
C HIS A 63 4.41 -13.37 -15.20
N PRO A 64 4.84 -14.64 -15.07
CA PRO A 64 6.15 -15.01 -14.52
C PRO A 64 7.33 -14.40 -15.29
N GLU A 65 7.11 -13.98 -16.54
CA GLU A 65 8.10 -13.32 -17.37
C GLU A 65 8.49 -11.92 -16.88
N VAL A 66 7.68 -11.27 -16.03
CA VAL A 66 7.93 -9.87 -15.65
C VAL A 66 9.10 -9.76 -14.69
N ILE A 67 9.09 -10.53 -13.59
CA ILE A 67 10.17 -10.54 -12.61
C ILE A 67 11.41 -11.25 -13.17
N GLU A 68 11.24 -12.27 -14.02
CA GLU A 68 12.37 -12.92 -14.70
C GLU A 68 13.18 -11.92 -15.53
N ASN A 69 12.51 -11.09 -16.34
CA ASN A 69 13.16 -10.07 -17.16
C ASN A 69 13.52 -8.80 -16.37
N TYR A 70 12.77 -8.48 -15.33
CA TYR A 70 12.93 -7.26 -14.52
C TYR A 70 12.86 -7.56 -13.01
N PRO A 71 13.92 -8.15 -12.41
CA PRO A 71 13.92 -8.53 -10.99
C PRO A 71 13.64 -7.36 -10.04
N ILE A 72 13.94 -6.13 -10.47
CA ILE A 72 13.66 -4.90 -9.72
C ILE A 72 12.17 -4.74 -9.37
N ILE A 73 11.26 -5.29 -10.18
CA ILE A 73 9.81 -5.22 -9.93
C ILE A 73 9.43 -5.95 -8.65
N GLY A 74 10.01 -7.12 -8.38
CA GLY A 74 9.80 -7.85 -7.13
C GLY A 74 10.27 -7.06 -5.91
N TRP A 75 11.44 -6.41 -6.01
CA TRP A 75 11.95 -5.53 -4.94
C TRP A 75 11.06 -4.30 -4.72
N ILE A 76 10.54 -3.69 -5.78
CA ILE A 76 9.60 -2.57 -5.68
C ILE A 76 8.30 -3.03 -5.01
N ALA A 77 7.77 -4.20 -5.36
CA ALA A 77 6.59 -4.76 -4.70
C ALA A 77 6.82 -4.97 -3.20
N LEU A 78 7.98 -5.51 -2.81
CA LEU A 78 8.37 -5.65 -1.40
C LEU A 78 8.50 -4.29 -0.69
N ALA A 79 9.03 -3.27 -1.36
CA ALA A 79 9.10 -1.93 -0.80
C ALA A 79 7.69 -1.36 -0.52
N PHE A 80 6.75 -1.49 -1.47
CA PHE A 80 5.36 -1.09 -1.26
C PHE A 80 4.68 -1.86 -0.13
N PHE A 81 4.92 -3.17 -0.01
CA PHE A 81 4.46 -3.98 1.13
C PHE A 81 4.90 -3.36 2.47
N ILE A 82 6.18 -3.01 2.61
CA ILE A 82 6.73 -2.42 3.83
C ILE A 82 6.11 -1.04 4.07
N LEU A 83 5.97 -0.22 3.03
CA LEU A 83 5.39 1.12 3.15
C LEU A 83 3.92 1.07 3.64
N HIS A 84 3.15 0.06 3.21
CA HIS A 84 1.80 -0.17 3.73
C HIS A 84 1.79 -0.59 5.20
N ALA A 85 2.75 -1.42 5.64
CA ALA A 85 2.88 -1.75 7.07
C ALA A 85 3.15 -0.50 7.93
N LEU A 86 3.82 0.52 7.37
CA LEU A 86 4.08 1.81 8.03
C LEU A 86 2.91 2.80 7.95
N ALA A 87 1.83 2.47 7.23
CA ALA A 87 0.71 3.37 6.98
C ALA A 87 -0.41 3.30 8.03
N LEU A 88 -0.15 2.75 9.22
CA LEU A 88 -1.12 2.74 10.32
C LEU A 88 -1.28 4.12 11.00
N PRO A 89 -2.49 4.49 11.44
CA PRO A 89 -2.75 5.73 12.15
C PRO A 89 -2.15 5.72 13.55
N VAL A 90 -1.79 6.91 14.04
CA VAL A 90 -1.13 7.10 15.35
C VAL A 90 -1.89 8.11 16.20
N LYS A 91 -1.70 8.07 17.52
CA LYS A 91 -2.23 9.06 18.48
C LYS A 91 -1.45 10.39 18.45
N ARG A 92 -1.09 10.86 17.25
CA ARG A 92 -0.45 12.15 17.01
C ARG A 92 -1.21 12.83 15.88
N ASP A 93 -1.56 14.10 16.06
CA ASP A 93 -2.21 14.86 14.99
C ASP A 93 -1.22 15.01 13.82
N LEU A 94 -1.53 14.39 12.68
CA LEU A 94 -0.75 14.51 11.44
C LEU A 94 -1.34 15.54 10.46
N ASN A 95 -2.53 16.05 10.77
CA ASN A 95 -3.28 17.02 9.97
C ASN A 95 -2.85 18.48 10.20
N TRP A 96 -1.72 18.72 10.87
CA TRP A 96 -1.21 20.06 11.15
C TRP A 96 -1.04 20.95 9.90
N TRP A 97 -0.77 20.37 8.73
CA TRP A 97 -0.63 21.11 7.46
C TRP A 97 -1.96 21.36 6.75
N TRP A 98 -3.03 20.65 7.13
CA TRP A 98 -4.39 20.84 6.60
C TRP A 98 -5.26 21.76 7.48
N LYS A 99 -4.79 22.16 8.66
CA LYS A 99 -5.48 23.10 9.55
C LYS A 99 -5.13 24.57 9.27
N ARG A 100 -4.36 24.86 8.21
CA ARG A 100 -4.18 26.22 7.66
C ARG A 100 -5.28 26.50 6.66
#